data_AF-A0A6V8EMD6-F1
#
_entry.id   AF-A0A6V8EMD6-F1
#
_cell.length_a   1.000
_cell.length_b   1.000
_cell.length_c   1.000
_cell.angle_alpha   90.00
_cell.angle_beta   90.00
_cell.angle_gamma   90.00
#
_symmetry.space_group_name_H-M   'P 1'
#
loop_
_entity.id
_entity.type
_entity.pdbx_description
1 polymer ?
#
loop_
_entity_poly.entity_id
_entity_poly.type
_entity_poly.pdbx_seq_one_letter_code
_entity_poly.pdbx_strand_id
1 'polypeptide(L)'
;GNHDAVRPAEPQPALEPEVQQDYSDAIFVGNPCDFSLHGVRILSYHGKSIDDFVAGLRSVTYAKPEMAMRSMLERRHLAPSWGGKTPLSPEPEDSMVIGTIPDIFVTGHVHGQFIGDHKGTTIVHSSTWQDQTDYQRMLGFQPKPCILTVINLHTHASASIPFA
;
A
#
# COMPACT_ATOMS: atom_id res chain seq x y z
N GLY A 1 -8.32 -3.10 -2.26
CA GLY A 1 -7.52 -3.92 -1.34
C GLY A 1 -8.24 -5.20 -0.98
N ASN A 2 -7.69 -5.98 -0.05
CA ASN A 2 -8.14 -7.35 0.24
C ASN A 2 -9.54 -7.48 0.90
N HIS A 3 -10.18 -6.36 1.27
CA HIS A 3 -11.54 -6.31 1.81
C HIS A 3 -12.59 -5.86 0.79
N ASP A 4 -12.16 -5.39 -0.38
CA ASP A 4 -13.08 -4.90 -1.42
C ASP A 4 -13.70 -6.07 -2.17
N ALA A 5 -14.85 -5.81 -2.82
CA ALA A 5 -15.61 -6.78 -3.63
C ALA A 5 -14.94 -7.05 -5.00
N VAL A 6 -13.67 -7.44 -4.97
CA VAL A 6 -12.87 -7.87 -6.11
C VAL A 6 -12.28 -9.24 -5.80
N ARG A 7 -11.58 -9.86 -6.77
CA ARG A 7 -10.91 -11.13 -6.50
C ARG A 7 -9.96 -11.01 -5.29
N PRO A 8 -9.87 -12.03 -4.42
CA PRO A 8 -9.03 -11.96 -3.22
C PRO A 8 -7.53 -11.93 -3.51
N ALA A 9 -7.12 -12.47 -4.66
CA ALA A 9 -5.73 -12.61 -5.05
C ALA A 9 -5.19 -11.35 -5.74
N GLU A 10 -3.94 -11.01 -5.45
CA GLU A 10 -3.19 -9.94 -6.11
C GLU A 10 -2.64 -10.42 -7.47
N PRO A 11 -2.52 -9.55 -8.49
CA PRO A 11 -3.03 -8.19 -8.54
C PRO A 11 -4.57 -8.18 -8.57
N GLN A 12 -5.23 -7.18 -8.00
CA GLN A 12 -6.69 -7.07 -8.04
C GLN A 12 -7.13 -6.11 -9.16
N PRO A 13 -8.21 -6.42 -9.91
CA PRO A 13 -8.79 -5.48 -10.85
C PRO A 13 -9.43 -4.29 -10.12
N ALA A 14 -9.82 -3.27 -10.89
CA ALA A 14 -10.71 -2.23 -10.38
C ALA A 14 -12.05 -2.83 -9.92
N LEU A 15 -12.81 -2.08 -9.11
CA LEU A 15 -14.17 -2.46 -8.70
C LEU A 15 -15.06 -2.73 -9.92
N GLU A 16 -16.04 -3.62 -9.80
CA GLU A 16 -16.98 -3.90 -10.88
C GLU A 16 -17.82 -2.66 -11.26
N PRO A 17 -18.23 -2.50 -12.53
CA PRO A 17 -18.97 -1.33 -13.00
C PRO A 17 -20.24 -0.99 -12.19
N GLU A 18 -20.92 -2.01 -11.66
CA GLU A 18 -22.11 -1.85 -10.81
C GLU A 18 -21.80 -1.14 -9.49
N VAL A 19 -20.59 -1.29 -8.94
CA VAL A 19 -20.15 -0.54 -7.75
C VAL A 19 -19.65 0.84 -8.13
N GLN A 20 -19.00 0.97 -9.30
CA GLN A 20 -18.44 2.25 -9.75
C GLN A 20 -19.53 3.31 -9.98
N GLN A 21 -20.74 2.91 -10.40
CA GLN A 21 -21.84 3.85 -10.70
C GLN A 21 -22.33 4.65 -9.49
N ASP A 22 -22.02 4.21 -8.27
CA ASP A 22 -22.38 4.91 -7.03
C ASP A 22 -21.49 6.15 -6.76
N TYR A 23 -20.46 6.38 -7.58
CA TYR A 23 -19.49 7.46 -7.44
C TYR A 23 -19.52 8.38 -8.65
N SER A 24 -19.61 9.70 -8.42
CA SER A 24 -19.76 10.68 -9.49
C SER A 24 -18.43 11.16 -10.10
N ASP A 25 -17.36 11.25 -9.30
CA ASP A 25 -16.08 11.82 -9.72
C ASP A 25 -14.91 10.95 -9.23
N ALA A 26 -14.72 9.80 -9.88
CA ALA A 26 -13.62 8.88 -9.57
C ALA A 26 -13.09 8.18 -10.83
N ILE A 27 -11.77 7.96 -10.86
CA ILE A 27 -11.14 7.01 -11.79
C ILE A 27 -10.80 5.77 -10.96
N PHE A 28 -11.46 4.65 -11.26
CA PHE A 28 -11.19 3.39 -10.59
C PHE A 28 -9.99 2.69 -11.21
N VAL A 29 -9.10 2.22 -10.35
CA VAL A 29 -7.84 1.57 -10.75
C VAL A 29 -7.72 0.21 -10.08
N GLY A 30 -6.86 -0.65 -10.63
CA GLY A 30 -6.49 -1.90 -9.99
C GLY A 30 -5.55 -1.70 -8.79
N ASN A 31 -5.18 -2.82 -8.18
CA ASN A 31 -4.21 -2.89 -7.10
C ASN A 31 -3.12 -3.91 -7.48
N PRO A 32 -1.85 -3.51 -7.67
CA PRO A 32 -1.32 -2.14 -7.62
C PRO A 32 -1.77 -1.28 -8.80
N CYS A 33 -1.49 0.02 -8.73
CA CYS A 33 -1.63 0.95 -9.84
C CYS A 33 -0.41 1.89 -9.91
N ASP A 34 0.20 1.98 -11.10
CA ASP A 34 1.29 2.89 -11.42
C ASP A 34 0.78 3.98 -12.39
N PHE A 35 0.89 5.24 -11.99
CA PHE A 35 0.35 6.38 -12.73
C PHE A 35 1.21 7.63 -12.52
N SER A 36 0.96 8.69 -13.29
CA SER A 36 1.66 9.97 -13.15
C SER A 36 0.70 11.13 -13.01
N LEU A 37 1.02 12.06 -12.11
CA LEU A 37 0.33 13.34 -11.96
C LEU A 37 1.35 14.47 -12.12
N HIS A 38 1.15 15.36 -13.10
CA HIS A 38 2.05 16.49 -13.36
C HIS A 38 3.54 16.10 -13.48
N GLY A 39 3.83 14.94 -14.10
CA GLY A 39 5.19 14.43 -14.27
C GLY A 39 5.77 13.69 -13.06
N VAL A 40 5.05 13.59 -11.94
CA VAL A 40 5.45 12.80 -10.77
C VAL A 40 4.85 11.41 -10.87
N ARG A 41 5.69 10.36 -10.91
CA ARG A 41 5.28 8.96 -10.96
C ARG A 41 4.94 8.43 -9.58
N ILE A 42 3.75 7.86 -9.46
CA ILE A 42 3.20 7.36 -8.21
C ILE A 42 2.89 5.87 -8.41
N LEU A 43 3.46 5.05 -7.53
CA LEU A 43 3.06 3.65 -7.38
C LEU A 43 2.16 3.55 -6.15
N SER A 44 0.94 3.09 -6.35
CA SER A 44 0.01 2.77 -5.28
C SER A 44 -0.17 1.27 -5.19
N TYR A 45 -0.13 0.74 -3.97
CA TYR A 45 -0.34 -0.67 -3.69
C TYR A 45 -0.99 -0.82 -2.33
N HIS A 46 -2.03 -1.64 -2.19
CA HIS A 46 -2.73 -1.79 -0.91
C HIS A 46 -1.79 -2.22 0.22
N GLY A 47 -0.81 -3.10 -0.06
CA GLY A 47 0.18 -3.52 0.93
C GLY A 47 -0.08 -4.89 1.55
N LYS A 48 -0.92 -5.75 0.95
CA LYS A 48 -1.24 -7.08 1.51
C LYS A 48 0.02 -7.92 1.80
N SER A 49 1.04 -7.79 0.95
CA SER A 49 2.32 -8.49 1.09
C SER A 49 3.18 -8.09 2.28
N ILE A 50 2.85 -7.00 3.00
CA ILE A 50 3.53 -6.65 4.25
C ILE A 50 3.48 -7.82 5.23
N ASP A 51 2.38 -8.59 5.25
CA ASP A 51 2.23 -9.79 6.09
C ASP A 51 3.32 -10.84 5.84
N ASP A 52 3.72 -11.02 4.58
CA ASP A 52 4.77 -11.96 4.18
C ASP A 52 6.17 -11.43 4.50
N PHE A 53 6.37 -10.11 4.37
CA PHE A 53 7.61 -9.48 4.80
C PHE A 53 7.79 -9.59 6.32
N VAL A 54 6.73 -9.37 7.11
CA VAL A 54 6.75 -9.57 8.57
C VAL A 54 7.04 -11.03 8.93
N ALA A 55 6.48 -11.99 8.18
CA ALA A 55 6.73 -13.41 8.42
C ALA A 55 8.17 -13.84 8.03
N GLY A 56 8.72 -13.25 6.97
CA GLY A 56 10.00 -13.67 6.38
C GLY A 56 11.24 -12.89 6.84
N LEU A 57 11.10 -11.64 7.30
CA LEU A 57 12.22 -10.76 7.62
C LEU A 57 12.18 -10.27 9.07
N ARG A 58 13.20 -10.62 9.86
CA ARG A 58 13.33 -10.20 11.26
C ARG A 58 13.34 -8.68 11.46
N SER A 59 13.76 -7.92 10.44
CA SER A 59 13.83 -6.47 10.47
C SER A 59 12.49 -5.78 10.19
N VAL A 60 11.46 -6.53 9.79
CA VAL A 60 10.14 -6.01 9.42
C VAL A 60 9.13 -6.41 10.48
N THR A 61 8.38 -5.43 10.99
CA THR A 61 7.30 -5.66 11.95
C THR A 61 6.08 -4.82 11.57
N TYR A 62 4.89 -5.17 12.06
CA TYR A 62 3.68 -4.37 11.82
C TYR A 62 3.80 -2.93 12.36
N ALA A 63 4.61 -2.73 13.41
CA ALA A 63 4.88 -1.40 13.96
C ALA A 63 5.84 -0.55 13.09
N LYS A 64 6.55 -1.19 12.15
CA LYS A 64 7.51 -0.55 11.24
C LYS A 64 7.25 -0.98 9.78
N PRO A 65 6.06 -0.66 9.22
CA PRO A 65 5.69 -1.13 7.90
C PRO A 65 6.54 -0.51 6.79
N GLU A 66 7.20 0.63 7.04
CA GLU A 66 8.15 1.25 6.12
C GLU A 66 9.32 0.32 5.79
N MET A 67 9.69 -0.59 6.68
CA MET A 67 10.75 -1.57 6.42
C MET A 67 10.33 -2.59 5.35
N ALA A 68 9.04 -2.95 5.30
CA ALA A 68 8.50 -3.77 4.22
C ALA A 68 8.52 -3.00 2.90
N MET A 69 8.07 -1.73 2.90
CA MET A 69 8.07 -0.88 1.71
C MET A 69 9.47 -0.71 1.11
N ARG A 70 10.47 -0.46 1.96
CA ARG A 70 11.88 -0.40 1.54
C ARG A 70 12.33 -1.71 0.91
N SER A 71 11.97 -2.83 1.52
CA SER A 71 12.29 -4.17 0.98
C SER A 71 11.63 -4.41 -0.38
N MET A 72 10.39 -3.94 -0.59
CA MET A 72 9.71 -4.02 -1.90
C MET A 72 10.47 -3.23 -2.98
N LEU A 73 10.86 -1.98 -2.67
CA LEU A 73 11.63 -1.13 -3.58
C LEU A 73 13.01 -1.73 -3.89
N GLU A 74 13.73 -2.22 -2.88
CA GLU A 74 15.05 -2.83 -3.06
C GLU A 74 15.00 -4.12 -3.87
N ARG A 75 13.96 -4.92 -3.69
CA ARG A 75 13.74 -6.17 -4.45
C ARG A 75 13.06 -5.95 -5.80
N ARG A 76 12.58 -4.73 -6.06
CA ARG A 76 11.81 -4.38 -7.27
C ARG A 76 10.56 -5.23 -7.44
N HIS A 77 9.92 -5.61 -6.34
CA HIS A 77 8.75 -6.48 -6.37
C HIS A 77 7.85 -6.25 -5.15
N LEU A 78 6.56 -6.06 -5.38
CA LEU A 78 5.58 -5.76 -4.33
C LEU A 78 5.26 -6.98 -3.46
N ALA A 79 5.16 -8.18 -4.04
CA ALA A 79 4.82 -9.41 -3.31
C ALA A 79 5.68 -10.63 -3.74
N PRO A 80 6.99 -10.67 -3.45
CA PRO A 80 7.90 -11.67 -4.02
C PRO A 80 7.79 -13.08 -3.41
N SER A 81 7.07 -13.24 -2.30
CA SER A 81 6.90 -14.53 -1.62
C SER A 81 5.75 -15.32 -2.23
N TRP A 82 6.00 -16.57 -2.62
CA TRP A 82 4.96 -17.49 -3.09
C TRP A 82 4.48 -18.42 -1.96
N GLY A 83 3.17 -18.72 -1.94
CA GLY A 83 2.57 -19.65 -0.96
C GLY A 83 2.48 -19.11 0.47
N GLY A 84 2.68 -17.80 0.65
CA GLY A 84 2.57 -17.12 1.93
C GLY A 84 1.12 -16.72 2.26
N LYS A 85 0.98 -15.69 3.08
CA LYS A 85 -0.28 -15.06 3.45
C LYS A 85 -0.86 -14.19 2.33
N THR A 86 -0.05 -13.78 1.36
CA THR A 86 -0.53 -13.05 0.17
C THR A 86 -0.98 -14.03 -0.91
N PRO A 87 -2.26 -14.09 -1.24
CA PRO A 87 -2.72 -14.85 -2.40
C PRO A 87 -2.28 -14.14 -3.68
N LEU A 88 -1.56 -14.86 -4.55
CA LEU A 88 -1.13 -14.40 -5.86
C LEU A 88 -1.92 -15.11 -6.95
N SER A 89 -2.49 -14.35 -7.87
CA SER A 89 -3.20 -14.88 -9.03
C SER A 89 -2.19 -15.42 -10.05
N PRO A 90 -2.40 -16.60 -10.64
CA PRO A 90 -1.52 -17.17 -11.65
C PRO A 90 -1.74 -16.48 -13.00
N GLU A 91 -1.33 -15.21 -13.10
CA GLU A 91 -1.41 -14.42 -14.33
C GLU A 91 -0.29 -14.80 -15.31
N PRO A 92 -0.50 -14.65 -16.63
CA PRO A 92 0.56 -14.83 -17.62
C PRO A 92 1.73 -13.85 -17.45
N GLU A 93 1.45 -12.65 -16.93
CA GLU A 93 2.41 -11.58 -16.69
C GLU A 93 2.35 -11.11 -15.22
N ASP A 94 3.52 -10.91 -14.62
CA ASP A 94 3.62 -10.50 -13.23
C ASP A 94 3.53 -8.97 -13.08
N SER A 95 2.32 -8.48 -12.79
CA SER A 95 2.06 -7.05 -12.55
C SER A 95 2.50 -6.57 -11.17
N MET A 96 3.06 -7.44 -10.32
CA MET A 96 3.59 -7.07 -9.00
C MET A 96 5.05 -6.61 -9.07
N VAL A 97 5.71 -6.74 -10.23
CA VAL A 97 7.07 -6.27 -10.49
C VAL A 97 7.10 -4.74 -10.57
N ILE A 98 8.05 -4.12 -9.86
CA ILE A 98 8.29 -2.68 -9.91
C ILE A 98 9.22 -2.39 -11.08
N GLY A 99 8.66 -2.23 -12.29
CA GLY A 99 9.41 -2.03 -13.53
C GLY A 99 10.22 -0.72 -13.58
N THR A 100 9.68 0.35 -13.01
CA THR A 100 10.33 1.66 -12.88
C THR A 100 10.26 2.11 -11.43
N ILE A 101 11.34 2.67 -10.90
CA ILE A 101 11.33 3.24 -9.54
C ILE A 101 10.37 4.44 -9.52
N PRO A 102 9.36 4.47 -8.64
CA PRO A 102 8.45 5.60 -8.55
C PRO A 102 9.07 6.76 -7.79
N ASP A 103 8.57 7.97 -8.03
CA ASP A 103 8.92 9.15 -7.24
C ASP A 103 8.21 9.09 -5.86
N ILE A 104 6.98 8.57 -5.84
CA ILE A 104 6.19 8.34 -4.62
C ILE A 104 5.66 6.91 -4.61
N PHE A 105 5.86 6.19 -3.50
CA PHE A 105 5.30 4.86 -3.27
C PHE A 105 4.36 4.88 -2.08
N VAL A 106 3.09 4.53 -2.30
CA VAL A 106 2.02 4.59 -1.30
C VAL A 106 1.51 3.19 -0.97
N THR A 107 1.46 2.85 0.31
CA THR A 107 0.80 1.63 0.82
C THR A 107 -0.13 1.90 2.00
N GLY A 108 -0.92 0.88 2.36
CA GLY A 108 -1.80 0.88 3.53
C GLY A 108 -1.86 -0.50 4.19
N HIS A 109 -3.05 -1.08 4.30
CA HIS A 109 -3.31 -2.41 4.86
C HIS A 109 -3.09 -2.58 6.38
N VAL A 110 -1.89 -2.29 6.92
CA VAL A 110 -1.60 -2.60 8.33
C VAL A 110 -1.99 -1.49 9.30
N HIS A 111 -2.57 -0.39 8.82
CA HIS A 111 -3.12 0.69 9.65
C HIS A 111 -2.07 1.46 10.49
N GLY A 112 -0.78 1.31 10.14
CA GLY A 112 0.29 2.18 10.61
C GLY A 112 0.30 3.51 9.85
N GLN A 113 1.16 4.43 10.28
CA GLN A 113 1.41 5.68 9.56
C GLN A 113 2.90 5.98 9.56
N PHE A 114 3.42 6.30 8.37
CA PHE A 114 4.80 6.68 8.13
C PHE A 114 4.91 7.52 6.85
N ILE A 115 5.81 8.51 6.87
CA ILE A 115 6.28 9.22 5.67
C ILE A 115 7.80 9.34 5.78
N GLY A 116 8.51 9.09 4.68
CA GLY A 116 9.94 9.33 4.63
C GLY A 116 10.52 9.13 3.24
N ASP A 117 11.82 9.33 3.13
CA ASP A 117 12.56 9.04 1.91
C ASP A 117 13.21 7.64 1.98
N HIS A 118 13.24 6.97 0.83
CA HIS A 118 14.14 5.86 0.59
C HIS A 118 14.81 5.99 -0.78
N LYS A 119 16.07 6.43 -0.78
CA LYS A 119 16.93 6.52 -1.98
C LYS A 119 16.29 7.39 -3.07
N GLY A 120 15.63 8.48 -2.68
CA GLY A 120 14.97 9.41 -3.59
C GLY A 120 13.49 9.11 -3.85
N THR A 121 12.95 7.96 -3.42
CA THR A 121 11.51 7.68 -3.46
C THR A 121 10.88 8.12 -2.15
N THR A 122 9.85 8.98 -2.22
CA THR A 122 9.01 9.28 -1.06
C THR A 122 8.10 8.09 -0.78
N ILE A 123 8.29 7.43 0.37
CA ILE A 123 7.44 6.32 0.80
C ILE A 123 6.39 6.83 1.79
N VAL A 124 5.13 6.44 1.55
CA VAL A 124 3.98 6.78 2.38
C VAL A 124 3.27 5.51 2.80
N HIS A 125 3.21 5.26 4.09
CA HIS A 125 2.24 4.33 4.64
C HIS A 125 1.06 5.14 5.17
N SER A 126 -0.05 5.08 4.44
CA SER A 126 -1.25 5.79 4.84
C SER A 126 -1.88 5.11 6.06
N SER A 127 -2.37 5.95 6.96
CA SER A 127 -3.07 5.65 8.21
C SER A 127 -4.31 4.77 7.99
N THR A 128 -5.29 4.84 8.87
CA THR A 128 -6.59 4.21 8.70
C THR A 128 -7.69 5.13 9.22
N TRP A 129 -8.92 4.85 8.86
CA TRP A 129 -10.11 5.46 9.46
C TRP A 129 -10.87 4.45 10.35
N GLN A 130 -10.22 3.33 10.69
CA GLN A 130 -10.76 2.30 11.57
C GLN A 130 -10.01 2.30 12.92
N ASP A 131 -10.77 2.29 14.01
CA ASP A 131 -10.21 2.08 15.36
C ASP A 131 -9.66 0.65 15.53
N GLN A 132 -8.90 0.40 16.59
CA GLN A 132 -8.27 -0.89 16.86
C GLN A 132 -9.30 -2.03 16.93
N THR A 133 -9.14 -3.01 16.04
CA THR A 133 -9.95 -4.24 16.04
C THR A 133 -9.45 -5.26 17.05
N ASP A 134 -10.31 -6.21 17.42
CA ASP A 134 -9.92 -7.32 18.31
C ASP A 134 -8.77 -8.16 17.73
N TYR A 135 -8.76 -8.37 16.41
CA TYR A 135 -7.68 -9.07 15.73
C TYR A 135 -6.34 -8.33 15.86
N GLN A 136 -6.34 -7.00 15.67
CA GLN A 136 -5.13 -6.18 15.87
C GLN A 136 -4.66 -6.21 17.32
N ARG A 137 -5.60 -6.21 18.29
CA ARG A 137 -5.29 -6.35 19.71
C ARG A 137 -4.63 -7.69 20.02
N MET A 138 -5.14 -8.79 19.45
CA MET A 138 -4.54 -10.12 19.57
C MET A 138 -3.11 -10.19 19.01
N LEU A 139 -2.83 -9.44 17.94
CA LEU A 139 -1.48 -9.34 17.36
C LEU A 139 -0.56 -8.37 18.11
N GLY A 140 -1.03 -7.71 19.18
CA GLY A 140 -0.27 -6.72 19.93
C GLY A 140 0.06 -5.45 19.11
N PHE A 141 -0.72 -5.17 18.07
CA PHE A 141 -0.50 -4.05 17.17
C PHE A 141 -1.47 -2.89 17.48
N GLN A 142 -0.92 -1.68 17.56
CA GLN A 142 -1.69 -0.45 17.75
C GLN A 142 -1.74 0.34 16.44
N PRO A 143 -2.93 0.50 15.82
CA PRO A 143 -3.06 1.32 14.63
C PRO A 143 -2.84 2.80 14.96
N LYS A 144 -2.60 3.59 13.92
CA LYS A 144 -2.57 5.06 14.01
C LYS A 144 -3.74 5.61 13.19
N PRO A 145 -4.98 5.64 13.72
CA PRO A 145 -6.15 6.09 12.97
C PRO A 145 -6.19 7.61 12.79
N CYS A 146 -7.00 8.06 11.84
CA CYS A 146 -7.37 9.46 11.61
C CYS A 146 -6.20 10.40 11.29
N ILE A 147 -5.20 9.95 10.53
CA ILE A 147 -4.08 10.79 10.09
C ILE A 147 -4.11 10.93 8.56
N LEU A 148 -4.46 12.11 8.07
CA LEU A 148 -4.36 12.44 6.65
C LEU A 148 -2.92 12.79 6.28
N THR A 149 -2.41 12.19 5.21
CA THR A 149 -1.11 12.56 4.63
C THR A 149 -1.32 13.45 3.42
N VAL A 150 -0.62 14.59 3.38
CA VAL A 150 -0.62 15.52 2.25
C VAL A 150 0.80 15.62 1.71
N ILE A 151 0.96 15.52 0.38
CA ILE A 151 2.24 15.71 -0.31
C ILE A 151 2.10 16.80 -1.36
N ASN A 152 3.02 17.74 -1.33
CA ASN A 152 3.18 18.71 -2.41
C ASN A 152 3.99 18.06 -3.55
N LEU A 153 3.36 17.84 -4.71
CA LEU A 153 3.99 17.15 -5.85
C LEU A 153 5.21 17.89 -6.44
N HIS A 154 5.29 19.21 -6.30
CA HIS A 154 6.42 19.98 -6.86
C HIS A 154 7.67 19.90 -5.97
N THR A 155 7.49 19.93 -4.65
CA THR A 155 8.58 20.05 -3.67
C THR A 155 8.83 18.78 -2.89
N HIS A 156 7.92 17.80 -2.97
CA HIS A 156 7.87 16.61 -2.13
C HIS A 156 7.73 16.90 -0.62
N ALA A 157 7.49 18.16 -0.24
CA ALA A 157 7.15 18.51 1.13
C ALA A 157 5.89 17.77 1.56
N SER A 158 5.91 17.20 2.77
CA SER A 158 4.82 16.39 3.29
C SER A 158 4.33 16.89 4.64
N ALA A 159 3.04 16.66 4.91
CA ALA A 159 2.40 16.95 6.18
C ALA A 159 1.54 15.76 6.61
N SER A 160 1.50 15.51 7.92
CA SER A 160 0.59 14.55 8.55
C SER A 160 -0.39 15.32 9.43
N ILE A 161 -1.67 15.27 9.11
CA ILE A 161 -2.73 16.03 9.76
C ILE A 161 -3.58 15.06 10.58
N PRO A 162 -3.49 15.08 11.93
CA PRO A 162 -4.35 14.28 12.78
C PRO A 162 -5.76 14.88 12.85
N PHE A 163 -6.78 14.02 12.82
CA PHE A 163 -8.20 14.33 12.96
C PHE A 163 -8.83 13.71 14.23
N ALA A 164 -8.05 12.91 14.96
CA ALA A 164 -8.43 12.36 16.27
C ALA A 164 -8.19 13.37 17.40
#